data_AF-A0A529JVV2-F1
#
_entry.id   AF-A0A529JVV2-F1
#
_cell.length_a   1.000
_cell.length_b   1.000
_cell.length_c   1.000
_cell.angle_alpha   90.00
_cell.angle_beta   90.00
_cell.angle_gamma   90.00
#
_symmetry.space_group_name_H-M   'P 1'
#
loop_
_entity.id
_entity.type
_entity.pdbx_description
1 polymer ?
#
loop_
_entity_poly.entity_id
_entity_poly.type
_entity_poly.pdbx_seq_one_letter_code
_entity_poly.pdbx_strand_id
1 'polypeptide(L)' 'ATALAVLVVAYLPECALASAKGWHLSLRMIPAMMVRDCILPIVWARGWLSGAVDWRGNTMTIHTSAVAELEETPSGA' A
#
# COMPACT_ATOMS: atom_id res chain seq x y z
N ALA A 1 -0.02 21.23 14.20
CA ALA A 1 1.05 20.65 15.05
C ALA A 1 1.21 19.14 14.81
N THR A 2 0.14 18.36 14.92
CA THR A 2 0.14 16.89 14.79
C THR A 2 0.67 16.35 13.46
N ALA A 3 0.24 16.93 12.33
CA ALA A 3 0.72 16.49 11.01
C ALA A 3 2.25 16.63 10.85
N LEU A 4 2.83 17.72 11.34
CA LEU A 4 4.28 17.91 11.35
C LEU A 4 4.98 16.90 12.25
N ALA A 5 4.42 16.59 13.42
CA ALA A 5 4.98 15.58 14.31
C ALA A 5 4.99 14.19 13.66
N VAL A 6 3.93 13.83 12.93
CA VAL A 6 3.85 12.57 12.19
C VAL A 6 4.92 12.50 11.09
N LEU A 7 5.08 13.58 10.31
CA LEU A 7 6.12 13.65 9.29
C LEU A 7 7.52 13.55 9.90
N VAL A 8 7.78 14.25 11.00
CA VAL A 8 9.05 14.19 11.72
C VAL A 8 9.32 12.75 12.16
N VAL A 9 8.38 12.09 12.83
CA VAL A 9 8.56 10.69 13.28
C VAL A 9 8.76 9.73 12.11
N ALA A 10 8.11 9.96 10.97
CA ALA A 10 8.24 9.10 9.79
C ALA A 10 9.61 9.26 9.09
N TYR A 11 10.14 10.48 8.97
CA TYR A 11 11.34 10.75 8.15
C TYR A 11 12.64 10.93 8.96
N LEU A 12 12.60 11.27 10.26
CA LEU A 12 13.80 11.39 11.10
C LEU A 12 14.62 10.10 11.23
N PRO A 13 14.00 8.91 11.43
CA PRO A 13 14.75 7.67 11.61
C PRO A 13 15.62 7.33 10.39
N GLU A 14 15.14 7.62 9.18
CA GLU A 14 15.88 7.37 7.95
C GLU A 14 17.03 8.37 7.77
N CYS A 15 16.81 9.64 8.08
CA CYS A 15 17.89 10.63 8.12
C CYS A 15 18.94 10.28 9.18
N ALA A 16 18.52 9.80 10.35
CA ALA A 16 19.41 9.36 11.42
C ALA A 16 20.21 8.11 11.01
N LEU A 17 19.59 7.17 10.31
CA LEU A 17 20.24 5.95 9.82
C LEU A 17 21.25 6.25 8.70
N ALA A 18 20.90 7.14 7.77
CA ALA A 18 21.83 7.63 6.75
C ALA A 18 23.02 8.36 7.38
N SER A 19 22.78 9.21 8.39
CA SER A 19 23.84 9.90 9.14
C SER A 19 24.75 8.92 9.89
N ALA A 20 24.17 7.94 10.61
CA ALA A 20 24.91 6.93 11.37
C ALA A 20 25.78 6.03 10.47
N LYS A 21 25.40 5.85 9.20
CA LYS A 21 26.16 5.09 8.21
C LYS A 21 27.11 5.93 7.36
N GLY A 22 27.17 7.25 7.57
CA GLY A 22 27.98 8.16 6.77
C GLY A 22 27.52 8.25 5.32
N TRP A 23 26.24 7.97 5.04
CA TRP A 23 25.67 8.06 3.71
C TRP A 23 25.39 9.52 3.34
N HIS A 24 25.46 9.84 2.05
CA HIS A 24 25.21 11.19 1.56
C HIS A 24 23.77 11.62 1.86
N LEU A 25 23.63 12.52 2.82
CA LEU A 25 22.38 13.23 3.11
C LEU A 25 22.15 14.28 2.02
N SER A 26 21.50 13.88 0.93
CA SER A 26 21.09 14.80 -0.13
C SER A 26 19.62 15.19 0.01
N LEU A 27 19.29 16.43 -0.36
CA LEU A 27 17.90 16.89 -0.52
C LEU A 27 17.08 16.00 -1.47
N ARG A 28 17.73 15.21 -2.34
CA ARG A 28 17.08 14.20 -3.18
C ARG A 28 16.50 13.01 -2.41
N MET A 29 16.90 12.76 -1.16
CA MET A 29 16.30 11.68 -0.37
C MET A 29 14.87 11.98 0.04
N ILE A 30 14.53 13.25 0.32
CA ILE A 30 13.17 13.64 0.68
C ILE A 30 12.14 13.25 -0.40
N PRO A 31 12.31 13.62 -1.68
CA PRO A 31 11.39 13.18 -2.72
C PRO A 31 11.43 11.66 -2.95
N ALA A 32 12.57 10.99 -2.73
CA ALA A 32 12.66 9.53 -2.83
C ALA A 32 11.80 8.82 -1.76
N MET A 33 11.83 9.31 -0.52
CA MET A 33 10.97 8.80 0.56
C MET A 33 9.48 9.04 0.25
N MET A 34 9.12 10.23 -0.26
CA MET A 34 7.74 10.51 -0.66
C MET A 34 7.26 9.59 -1.78
N VAL A 35 8.09 9.35 -2.81
CA VAL A 35 7.74 8.42 -3.91
C VAL A 35 7.50 7.01 -3.38
N ARG A 36 8.34 6.53 -2.46
CA ARG A 36 8.14 5.22 -1.82
C ARG A 36 6.79 5.15 -1.11
N ASP A 37 6.48 6.14 -0.30
CA ASP A 37 5.27 6.14 0.52
C ASP A 37 4.01 6.28 -0.35
N CYS A 38 4.11 6.92 -1.54
CA CYS A 38 3.04 6.99 -2.52
C CYS A 38 2.88 5.72 -3.39
N ILE A 39 3.96 4.95 -3.63
CA ILE A 39 3.88 3.73 -4.47
C ILE A 39 2.90 2.72 -3.90
N LEU A 40 2.88 2.54 -2.58
CA LEU A 40 2.02 1.56 -1.92
C LEU A 40 0.51 1.83 -2.13
N PRO A 41 -0.03 3.04 -1.81
CA PRO A 41 -1.43 3.35 -2.08
C PRO A 41 -1.74 3.38 -3.58
N ILE A 42 -0.79 3.76 -4.45
CA ILE A 42 -1.00 3.73 -5.91
C ILE A 42 -1.19 2.29 -6.41
N VAL A 43 -0.33 1.36 -6.00
CA VAL A 43 -0.44 -0.06 -6.39
C VAL A 43 -1.76 -0.64 -5.90
N TRP A 44 -2.16 -0.29 -4.69
CA TRP A 44 -3.41 -0.76 -4.10
C TRP A 44 -4.65 -0.19 -4.82
N ALA A 45 -4.67 1.13 -5.07
CA ALA A 45 -5.72 1.75 -5.86
C ALA A 45 -5.80 1.15 -7.27
N ARG A 46 -4.65 0.91 -7.92
CA ARG A 46 -4.59 0.21 -9.21
C ARG A 46 -5.17 -1.20 -9.10
N GLY A 47 -4.92 -1.92 -8.01
CA GLY A 47 -5.50 -3.25 -7.75
C GLY A 47 -7.02 -3.23 -7.63
N TRP A 48 -7.59 -2.19 -7.01
CA TRP A 48 -9.04 -2.02 -6.95
C TRP A 48 -9.69 -1.65 -8.29
N LEU A 49 -9.04 -0.79 -9.07
CA LEU A 49 -9.54 -0.41 -10.39
C LEU A 49 -9.33 -1.52 -11.44
N SER A 50 -8.30 -2.35 -11.27
CA SER A 50 -7.96 -3.45 -12.18
C SER A 50 -8.63 -4.74 -11.70
N GLY A 51 -9.91 -4.93 -12.04
CA GLY A 51 -10.69 -6.10 -11.65
C GLY A 51 -10.15 -7.45 -12.14
N ALA A 52 -9.17 -7.49 -13.05
CA ALA A 52 -8.45 -8.68 -13.45
C ALA A 52 -6.94 -8.49 -13.26
N VAL A 53 -6.30 -9.44 -12.56
CA VAL A 53 -4.86 -9.50 -12.35
C VAL A 53 -4.35 -10.85 -12.84
N ASP A 54 -3.46 -10.86 -13.83
CA ASP A 54 -2.77 -12.07 -14.27
C ASP A 54 -1.69 -12.46 -13.27
N TRP A 55 -1.94 -13.53 -12.51
CA TRP A 55 -0.99 -14.09 -11.54
C TRP A 55 -0.30 -15.32 -12.14
N ARG A 56 0.99 -15.21 -12.49
CA ARG A 56 1.80 -16.30 -13.07
C ARG A 56 1.13 -17.00 -14.28
N GLY A 57 0.48 -16.23 -15.15
CA GLY A 57 -0.22 -16.76 -16.33
C GLY A 57 -1.65 -17.25 -16.05
N ASN A 58 -2.16 -17.07 -14.83
CA ASN A 58 -3.55 -17.33 -14.49
C ASN A 58 -4.29 -16.02 -14.20
N THR A 59 -5.25 -15.67 -15.05
CA THR A 59 -6.07 -14.47 -14.91
C THR A 59 -7.01 -14.62 -13.71
N MET A 60 -6.78 -13.85 -12.65
CA MET A 60 -7.67 -13.81 -11.48
C MET A 60 -8.53 -12.55 -11.56
N THR A 61 -9.81 -12.76 -11.84
CA THR A 61 -10.85 -11.71 -11.80
C THR A 61 -11.37 -11.57 -10.37
N ILE A 62 -11.20 -10.40 -9.77
CA ILE A 62 -11.79 -10.07 -8.46
C ILE A 62 -13.20 -9.56 -8.73
N HIS A 63 -14.16 -10.48 -8.84
CA HIS A 63 -15.58 -10.14 -8.77
C HIS A 63 -15.96 -9.97 -7.30
N THR A 64 -16.25 -8.73 -6.88
CA THR A 64 -16.98 -8.53 -5.62
C THR A 64 -18.43 -8.94 -5.87
N SER A 65 -18.73 -10.21 -5.65
CA SER A 65 -20.12 -10.64 -5.58
C SER A 65 -20.73 -9.92 -4.37
N ALA A 66 -21.52 -8.88 -4.64
CA ALA A 66 -22.49 -8.33 -3.68
C ALA A 66 -23.58 -9.37 -3.28
N VAL A 67 -23.43 -10.60 -3.74
CA VAL A 67 -24.28 -11.76 -3.52
C VAL A 67 -23.47 -12.76 -2.69
N ALA A 68 -23.08 -12.36 -1.48
CA ALA A 68 -23.22 -13.28 -0.36
C ALA A 68 -24.72 -13.29 -0.01
N GLU A 69 -25.53 -13.77 -0.96
CA GLU A 69 -26.85 -14.29 -0.65
C GLU A 69 -26.53 -15.47 0.23
N LEU A 70 -26.70 -15.24 1.53
CA LEU A 70 -26.74 -16.28 2.53
C LEU A 70 -27.74 -17.30 2.01
N GLU A 71 -27.21 -18.37 1.41
CA GLU A 71 -27.94 -19.56 1.04
C GLU A 71 -28.65 -20.03 2.31
N GLU A 72 -29.91 -19.63 2.45
CA GLU A 72 -30.86 -20.25 3.37
C GLU A 72 -30.96 -21.71 2.96
N THR A 73 -30.12 -22.56 3.53
CA THR A 73 -30.34 -24.00 3.53
C THR A 73 -31.63 -24.24 4.31
N PRO A 74 -32.75 -24.70 3.69
CA PRO A 74 -33.86 -25.20 4.45
C PRO A 74 -33.39 -26.53 5.04
N SER A 75 -33.21 -26.56 6.35
CA SER A 75 -32.99 -27.80 7.11
C SER A 75 -34.25 -28.66 7.01
N GLY A 76 -34.34 -29.46 5.95
CA GLY A 76 -35.35 -30.48 5.74
C GLY A 76 -34.68 -31.84 5.59
N ALA A 77 -34.47 -32.53 6.71
CA ALA A 77 -34.31 -33.98 6.80
C ALA A 77 -34.79 -34.43 8.18
#